data_AF-A0A7Y5F972-F1
#
_entry.id   AF-A0A7Y5F972-F1
#
_cell.length_a   1.000
_cell.length_b   1.000
_cell.length_c   1.000
_cell.angle_alpha   90.00
_cell.angle_beta   90.00
_cell.angle_gamma   90.00
#
_symmetry.space_group_name_H-M   'P 1'
#
loop_
_entity.id
_entity.type
_entity.pdbx_description
1 polymer ?
#
loop_
_entity_poly.entity_id
_entity_poly.type
_entity_poly.pdbx_seq_one_letter_code
_entity_poly.pdbx_strand_id
1 'polypeptide(L)'
;MRVELIKTFQFEAAHARGGKLHGHSYVVDIKCAGDCDDQLGWLVDYGEITDAFDPIYRALDHRRLEDVDGLTESSLAGVERWLTARLTGLIPFFDSVRVRIAGDCVFTPMRIETADAFGEPARIRFGFESAHFLPNVPLEHKCRRMHGHSFRVEVAANRLNELEPHLRAVYDALDRRCLNEIAGLENATSEQVARWIWNCLAPRSCELGSVTVAETCTARCVYRGE
;
A
#
# COMPACT_ATOMS: atom_id res chain seq x y z
N MET A 1 -30.76 5.41 20.02
CA MET A 1 -29.92 4.18 20.18
C MET A 1 -28.47 4.61 20.01
N ARG A 2 -27.59 4.40 21.01
CA ARG A 2 -26.18 4.80 20.89
C ARG A 2 -25.39 3.78 20.07
N VAL A 3 -24.66 4.26 19.07
CA VAL A 3 -23.86 3.43 18.15
C VAL A 3 -22.49 4.03 17.87
N GLU A 4 -21.63 3.22 17.27
CA GLU A 4 -20.35 3.64 16.72
C GLU A 4 -20.30 3.22 15.24
N LEU A 5 -19.97 4.17 14.36
CA LEU A 5 -19.77 3.93 12.94
C LEU A 5 -18.29 4.12 12.60
N ILE A 6 -17.72 3.19 11.82
CA ILE A 6 -16.33 3.26 11.37
C ILE A 6 -16.33 3.21 9.86
N LYS A 7 -15.70 4.21 9.23
CA LYS A 7 -15.45 4.22 7.79
C LYS A 7 -13.95 4.17 7.52
N THR A 8 -13.55 3.20 6.71
CA THR A 8 -12.15 2.93 6.37
C THR A 8 -11.81 3.51 5.00
N PHE A 9 -10.66 4.18 4.92
CA PHE A 9 -10.07 4.72 3.70
C PHE A 9 -8.63 4.23 3.55
N GLN A 10 -8.11 4.24 2.32
CA GLN A 10 -6.72 3.89 2.04
C GLN A 10 -6.07 4.92 1.11
N PHE A 11 -4.88 5.39 1.46
CA PHE A 11 -4.06 6.29 0.64
C PHE A 11 -2.63 5.79 0.51
N GLU A 12 -1.96 6.19 -0.57
CA GLU A 12 -0.61 5.74 -0.90
C GLU A 12 0.38 6.88 -0.70
N ALA A 13 1.41 6.71 0.14
CA ALA A 13 2.34 7.79 0.43
C ALA A 13 3.77 7.30 0.71
N ALA A 14 4.73 8.20 0.46
CA ALA A 14 6.13 8.02 0.81
C ALA A 14 6.51 8.85 2.04
N HIS A 15 7.56 8.41 2.74
CA HIS A 15 8.20 9.15 3.82
C HIS A 15 9.67 8.77 3.94
N ALA A 16 10.45 9.61 4.61
CA ALA A 16 11.83 9.34 4.92
C ALA A 16 11.99 9.02 6.41
N ARG A 17 12.45 7.81 6.73
CA ARG A 17 12.78 7.41 8.11
C ARG A 17 14.22 6.94 8.22
N GLY A 18 14.99 7.52 9.14
CA GLY A 18 16.41 7.19 9.30
C GLY A 18 17.24 7.46 8.04
N GLY A 19 16.85 8.48 7.26
CA GLY A 19 17.50 8.84 5.99
C GLY A 19 17.13 7.97 4.79
N LYS A 20 16.26 6.96 4.94
CA LYS A 20 15.82 6.09 3.84
C LYS A 20 14.41 6.44 3.38
N LEU A 21 14.29 6.81 2.11
CA LEU A 21 13.02 7.03 1.43
C LEU A 21 12.38 5.68 1.11
N HIS A 22 11.14 5.49 1.58
CA HIS A 22 10.27 4.37 1.23
C HIS A 22 8.82 4.82 1.41
N GLY A 23 7.86 3.92 1.28
CA GLY A 23 6.46 4.28 1.46
C GLY A 23 5.60 3.07 1.72
N HIS A 24 4.31 3.36 1.91
CA HIS A 24 3.33 2.42 2.42
C HIS A 24 1.95 2.71 1.86
N SER A 25 1.12 1.68 1.88
CA SER A 25 -0.33 1.83 1.84
C SER A 25 -0.84 2.09 3.25
N TYR A 26 -1.32 3.30 3.49
CA TYR A 26 -1.86 3.73 4.79
C TYR A 26 -3.36 3.49 4.82
N VAL A 27 -3.84 2.94 5.93
CA VAL A 27 -5.27 2.75 6.20
C VAL A 27 -5.70 3.70 7.30
N VAL A 28 -6.78 4.43 7.05
CA VAL A 28 -7.37 5.41 7.96
C VAL A 28 -8.77 4.93 8.35
N ASP A 29 -8.97 4.66 9.64
CA ASP A 29 -10.28 4.35 10.20
C ASP A 29 -10.81 5.59 10.91
N ILE A 30 -11.86 6.21 10.37
CA ILE A 30 -12.56 7.35 10.98
C ILE A 30 -13.75 6.81 11.76
N LYS A 31 -13.79 7.09 13.06
CA LYS A 31 -14.87 6.68 13.96
C LYS A 31 -15.78 7.87 14.29
N CYS A 32 -17.08 7.65 14.15
CA CYS A 32 -18.12 8.53 14.66
C CYS A 32 -18.92 7.81 15.74
N ALA A 33 -19.29 8.49 16.83
CA ALA A 33 -20.05 7.89 17.93
C ALA A 33 -21.11 8.83 18.48
N GLY A 34 -22.30 8.31 18.72
CA GLY A 34 -23.43 9.11 19.22
C GLY A 34 -24.75 8.36 19.18
N ASP A 35 -25.85 9.08 19.36
CA ASP A 35 -27.19 8.55 19.27
C ASP A 35 -27.72 8.63 17.84
N CYS A 36 -28.35 7.56 17.36
CA CYS A 36 -29.10 7.62 16.12
C CYS A 36 -30.22 8.65 16.22
N ASP A 37 -30.44 9.37 15.13
CA ASP A 37 -31.62 10.20 14.91
C ASP A 37 -32.90 9.34 14.99
N ASP A 38 -33.91 9.82 15.70
CA ASP A 38 -35.15 9.08 15.99
C ASP A 38 -36.05 8.89 14.75
N GLN A 39 -35.92 9.75 13.73
CA GLN A 39 -36.73 9.66 12.50
C GLN A 39 -36.01 8.86 11.41
N LEU A 40 -34.72 9.13 11.20
CA LEU A 40 -33.90 8.50 10.16
C LEU A 40 -33.37 7.11 10.59
N GLY A 41 -33.20 6.87 11.89
CA GLY A 41 -32.72 5.61 12.44
C GLY A 41 -31.21 5.37 12.32
N TRP A 42 -30.44 6.37 11.88
CA TRP A 42 -28.98 6.31 11.74
C TRP A 42 -28.26 7.42 12.52
N LEU A 43 -26.95 7.31 12.71
CA LEU A 43 -26.14 8.34 13.39
C LEU A 43 -25.73 9.47 12.42
N VAL A 44 -25.10 9.10 11.31
CA VAL A 44 -24.60 10.00 10.26
C VAL A 44 -24.51 9.22 8.95
N ASP A 45 -24.74 9.89 7.82
CA ASP A 45 -24.58 9.29 6.50
C ASP A 45 -23.09 9.04 6.21
N TYR A 46 -22.75 7.86 5.70
CA TYR A 46 -21.40 7.56 5.26
C TYR A 46 -20.92 8.47 4.11
N GLY A 47 -21.82 8.97 3.26
CA GLY A 47 -21.53 9.95 2.21
C GLY A 47 -20.96 11.24 2.78
N GLU A 48 -21.55 11.77 3.85
CA GLU A 48 -21.06 12.98 4.53
C GLU A 48 -19.64 12.79 5.07
N ILE A 49 -19.32 11.62 5.62
CA ILE A 49 -17.95 11.29 6.07
C ILE A 49 -16.99 11.29 4.87
N THR A 50 -17.39 10.75 3.72
CA THR A 50 -16.56 10.76 2.50
C THR A 50 -16.33 12.17 1.99
N ASP A 51 -17.38 12.96 1.87
CA ASP A 51 -17.30 14.30 1.29
C ASP A 51 -16.45 15.23 2.17
N ALA A 52 -16.59 15.11 3.50
CA ALA A 52 -15.74 15.81 4.45
C ALA A 52 -14.27 15.38 4.38
N PHE A 53 -14.01 14.08 4.18
CA PHE A 53 -12.64 13.56 4.17
C PHE A 53 -11.92 13.71 2.82
N ASP A 54 -12.64 13.76 1.69
CA ASP A 54 -12.06 13.84 0.34
C ASP A 54 -10.97 14.93 0.16
N PRO A 55 -11.14 16.19 0.58
CA PRO A 55 -10.08 17.19 0.43
C PRO A 55 -8.82 16.86 1.25
N ILE A 56 -8.99 16.24 2.43
CA ILE A 56 -7.89 15.82 3.31
C ILE A 56 -7.19 14.60 2.71
N TYR A 57 -7.96 13.64 2.20
CA TYR A 57 -7.48 12.47 1.48
C TYR A 57 -6.60 12.86 0.29
N ARG A 58 -7.05 13.80 -0.55
CA ARG A 58 -6.29 14.28 -1.72
C ARG A 58 -4.98 14.97 -1.37
N ALA A 59 -4.88 15.54 -0.17
CA ALA A 59 -3.64 16.13 0.34
C ALA A 59 -2.60 15.06 0.73
N LEU A 60 -3.04 13.84 1.04
CA LEU A 60 -2.19 12.72 1.44
C LEU A 60 -1.88 11.77 0.27
N ASP A 61 -2.87 11.47 -0.58
CA ASP A 61 -2.74 10.44 -1.61
C ASP A 61 -1.72 10.81 -2.70
N HIS A 62 -0.83 9.86 -2.97
CA HIS A 62 0.27 9.96 -3.89
C HIS A 62 1.17 11.16 -3.58
N ARG A 63 1.57 11.29 -2.31
CA ARG A 63 2.49 12.34 -1.85
C ARG A 63 3.62 11.75 -1.02
N ARG A 64 4.66 12.56 -0.88
CA ARG A 64 5.61 12.43 0.21
C ARG A 64 5.04 13.16 1.42
N LEU A 65 4.93 12.48 2.55
CA LEU A 65 4.32 13.03 3.77
C LEU A 65 5.03 14.30 4.27
N GLU A 66 6.34 14.38 4.10
CA GLU A 66 7.10 15.59 4.46
C GLU A 66 6.74 16.83 3.63
N ASP A 67 6.11 16.66 2.46
CA ASP A 67 5.68 17.76 1.58
C ASP A 67 4.20 18.16 1.84
N VAL A 68 3.52 17.51 2.78
CA VAL A 68 2.12 17.79 3.12
C VAL A 68 2.03 18.94 4.11
N ASP A 69 1.26 19.98 3.76
CA ASP A 69 1.17 21.19 4.56
C ASP A 69 0.68 20.93 6.00
N GLY A 70 1.40 21.49 6.96
CA GLY A 70 1.19 21.30 8.40
C GLY A 70 1.47 19.90 8.94
N LEU A 71 1.85 18.91 8.12
CA LEU A 71 2.23 17.57 8.59
C LEU A 71 3.71 17.55 8.99
N THR A 72 3.98 17.86 10.27
CA THR A 72 5.35 18.03 10.77
C THR A 72 6.04 16.72 11.16
N GLU A 73 5.30 15.62 11.28
CA GLU A 73 5.83 14.30 11.64
C GLU A 73 5.15 13.22 10.80
N SER A 74 5.94 12.46 10.03
CA SER A 74 5.47 11.40 9.13
C SER A 74 5.26 10.03 9.81
N SER A 75 5.40 9.97 11.15
CA SER A 75 5.04 8.77 11.92
C SER A 75 3.53 8.54 11.92
N LEU A 76 3.07 7.31 12.20
CA LEU A 76 1.63 7.02 12.31
C LEU A 76 0.93 7.93 13.33
N ALA A 77 1.54 8.12 14.50
CA ALA A 77 1.02 9.01 15.52
C ALA A 77 1.02 10.49 15.07
N GLY A 78 2.00 10.90 14.26
CA GLY A 78 2.04 12.23 13.65
C GLY A 78 0.89 12.45 12.66
N VAL A 79 0.66 11.49 11.77
CA VAL A 79 -0.46 11.51 10.81
C VAL A 79 -1.81 11.46 11.54
N GLU A 80 -1.97 10.63 12.57
CA GLU A 80 -3.17 10.58 13.41
C GLU A 80 -3.48 11.94 14.06
N ARG A 81 -2.48 12.60 14.65
CA ARG A 81 -2.66 13.93 15.25
C ARG A 81 -3.02 14.98 14.20
N TRP A 82 -2.37 14.95 13.04
CA TRP A 82 -2.64 15.86 11.93
C TRP A 82 -4.06 15.70 11.39
N LEU A 83 -4.52 14.45 11.24
CA LEU A 83 -5.90 14.12 10.84
C LEU A 83 -6.89 14.56 11.90
N THR A 84 -6.66 14.23 13.17
CA THR A 84 -7.54 14.60 14.29
C THR A 84 -7.81 16.11 14.31
N ALA A 85 -6.76 16.93 14.16
CA ALA A 85 -6.86 18.38 14.14
C ALA A 85 -7.69 18.93 12.97
N ARG A 86 -7.77 18.22 11.84
CA ARG A 86 -8.53 18.63 10.64
C ARG A 86 -9.94 18.06 10.60
N LEU A 87 -10.17 16.91 11.22
CA LEU A 87 -11.46 16.23 11.23
C LEU A 87 -12.38 16.71 12.36
N THR A 88 -11.79 17.17 13.47
CA THR A 88 -12.54 17.67 14.62
C THR A 88 -13.37 18.89 14.22
N GLY A 89 -14.68 18.81 14.42
CA GLY A 89 -15.63 19.85 14.01
C GLY A 89 -15.99 19.88 12.53
N LEU A 90 -15.31 19.07 11.70
CA LEU A 90 -15.62 18.93 10.27
C LEU A 90 -16.60 17.78 10.01
N ILE A 91 -16.44 16.65 10.70
CA ILE A 91 -17.31 15.49 10.59
C ILE A 91 -18.31 15.45 11.75
N PRO A 92 -19.62 15.33 11.50
CA PRO A 92 -20.61 15.15 12.55
C PRO A 92 -20.31 13.92 13.41
N PHE A 93 -20.44 14.06 14.73
CA PHE A 93 -20.21 12.97 15.69
C PHE A 93 -18.80 12.34 15.64
N PHE A 94 -17.81 13.06 15.09
CA PHE A 94 -16.41 12.60 15.09
C PHE A 94 -15.94 12.27 16.51
N ASP A 95 -15.45 11.06 16.71
CA ASP A 95 -14.94 10.55 17.98
C ASP A 95 -13.42 10.42 17.93
N SER A 96 -12.92 9.70 16.92
CA SER A 96 -11.49 9.39 16.80
C SER A 96 -11.10 8.99 15.38
N VAL A 97 -9.79 9.02 15.12
CA VAL A 97 -9.18 8.51 13.89
C VAL A 97 -8.01 7.62 14.24
N ARG A 98 -7.85 6.52 13.52
CA ARG A 98 -6.70 5.61 13.63
C ARG A 98 -6.01 5.47 12.28
N VAL A 99 -4.68 5.46 12.28
CA VAL A 99 -3.86 5.25 11.09
C VAL A 99 -2.97 4.03 11.29
N ARG A 100 -2.94 3.15 10.30
CA ARG A 100 -2.09 1.96 10.28
C ARG A 100 -1.51 1.74 8.89
N ILE A 101 -0.48 0.91 8.79
CA ILE A 101 0.04 0.42 7.51
C ILE A 101 -0.72 -0.87 7.14
N ALA A 102 -1.06 -1.03 5.87
CA ALA A 102 -1.73 -2.24 5.37
C ALA A 102 -0.78 -3.45 5.28
N GLY A 103 0.48 -3.20 4.91
CA GLY A 103 1.51 -4.24 4.73
C GLY A 103 2.11 -4.79 6.02
N ASP A 104 2.75 -5.95 5.89
CA ASP A 104 3.35 -6.70 7.00
C ASP A 104 4.57 -5.98 7.61
N CYS A 105 5.24 -5.08 6.86
CA CYS A 105 6.47 -4.38 7.28
C CYS A 105 7.64 -5.29 7.69
N VAL A 106 7.55 -6.59 7.39
CA VAL A 106 8.54 -7.63 7.66
C VAL A 106 8.39 -8.76 6.64
N PHE A 107 9.50 -9.39 6.27
CA PHE A 107 9.47 -10.57 5.41
C PHE A 107 8.87 -11.79 6.11
N THR A 108 7.60 -12.06 5.79
CA THR A 108 6.86 -13.24 6.24
C THR A 108 6.39 -14.02 5.02
N PRO A 109 7.24 -14.85 4.39
CA PRO A 109 6.84 -15.62 3.23
C PRO A 109 5.78 -16.65 3.63
N MET A 110 4.73 -16.75 2.81
CA MET A 110 3.61 -17.64 3.03
C MET A 110 3.38 -18.51 1.79
N ARG A 111 3.37 -19.82 1.97
CA ARG A 111 3.02 -20.76 0.91
C ARG A 111 1.51 -20.74 0.67
N ILE A 112 1.14 -20.68 -0.60
CA ILE A 112 -0.23 -20.81 -1.08
C ILE A 112 -0.23 -22.05 -1.98
N GLU A 113 -0.81 -23.13 -1.50
CA GLU A 113 -0.83 -24.43 -2.20
C GLU A 113 -1.99 -24.54 -3.20
N THR A 114 -3.08 -23.78 -2.98
CA THR A 114 -4.27 -23.85 -3.83
C THR A 114 -4.23 -22.82 -4.93
N ALA A 115 -4.68 -23.22 -6.11
CA ALA A 115 -4.89 -22.29 -7.21
C ALA A 115 -5.92 -21.21 -6.83
N ASP A 116 -5.71 -19.98 -7.29
CA ASP A 116 -6.72 -18.93 -7.12
C ASP A 116 -7.81 -19.00 -8.21
N ALA A 117 -8.78 -18.07 -8.15
CA ALA A 117 -9.88 -18.01 -9.11
C ALA A 117 -9.44 -17.76 -10.56
N PHE A 118 -8.19 -17.33 -10.78
CA PHE A 118 -7.60 -17.10 -12.09
C PHE A 118 -6.62 -18.21 -12.50
N GLY A 119 -6.52 -19.29 -11.72
CA GLY A 119 -5.69 -20.44 -12.01
C GLY A 119 -4.20 -20.23 -11.73
N GLU A 120 -3.80 -19.22 -10.94
CA GLU A 120 -2.41 -19.09 -10.51
C GLU A 120 -2.03 -20.32 -9.67
N PRO A 121 -0.94 -21.04 -10.01
CA PRO A 121 -0.58 -22.29 -9.35
C PRO A 121 -0.04 -22.06 -7.92
N ALA A 122 0.47 -23.13 -7.33
CA ALA A 122 1.14 -23.05 -6.03
C ALA A 122 2.29 -22.04 -6.06
N ARG A 123 2.36 -21.19 -5.03
CA ARG A 123 3.26 -20.03 -5.00
C ARG A 123 3.62 -19.62 -3.58
N ILE A 124 4.67 -18.80 -3.46
CA ILE A 124 5.05 -18.16 -2.21
C ILE A 124 4.73 -16.67 -2.30
N ARG A 125 4.01 -16.15 -1.32
CA ARG A 125 3.66 -14.74 -1.18
C ARG A 125 4.50 -14.07 -0.11
N PHE A 126 4.96 -12.84 -0.34
CA PHE A 126 5.50 -11.96 0.70
C PHE A 126 5.22 -10.49 0.36
N GLY A 127 5.23 -9.63 1.38
CA GLY A 127 5.11 -8.18 1.21
C GLY A 127 6.46 -7.46 1.32
N PHE A 128 6.54 -6.25 0.78
CA PHE A 128 7.63 -5.30 1.04
C PHE A 128 7.12 -3.86 0.96
N GLU A 129 7.79 -2.94 1.66
CA GLU A 129 7.39 -1.54 1.75
C GLU A 129 8.34 -0.67 0.91
N SER A 130 7.84 0.10 -0.05
CA SER A 130 8.72 0.89 -0.93
C SER A 130 8.09 2.17 -1.44
N ALA A 131 8.94 3.14 -1.72
CA ALA A 131 8.57 4.34 -2.46
C ALA A 131 8.86 4.15 -3.95
N HIS A 132 8.08 4.83 -4.79
CA HIS A 132 8.39 5.01 -6.19
C HIS A 132 7.66 6.22 -6.80
N PHE A 133 7.99 6.50 -8.05
CA PHE A 133 7.21 7.35 -8.94
C PHE A 133 7.33 6.84 -10.37
N LEU A 134 6.41 7.24 -11.25
CA LEU A 134 6.40 6.85 -12.65
C LEU A 134 6.89 8.01 -13.53
N PRO A 135 8.13 7.99 -14.05
CA PRO A 135 8.72 9.10 -14.81
C PRO A 135 8.19 9.27 -16.24
N ASN A 136 7.30 8.39 -16.71
CA ASN A 136 6.84 8.38 -18.10
C ASN A 136 5.35 8.72 -18.28
N VAL A 137 4.60 8.87 -17.17
CA VAL A 137 3.19 9.31 -17.22
C VAL A 137 3.10 10.84 -17.40
N PRO A 138 1.95 11.39 -17.85
CA PRO A 138 1.75 12.84 -17.94
C PRO A 138 2.09 13.59 -16.65
N LEU A 139 2.46 14.86 -16.77
CA LEU A 139 2.95 15.67 -15.63
C LEU A 139 1.88 15.84 -14.54
N GLU A 140 0.61 15.91 -14.94
CA GLU A 140 -0.56 16.04 -14.08
C GLU A 140 -0.97 14.71 -13.42
N HIS A 141 -0.44 13.58 -13.88
CA HIS A 141 -0.84 12.26 -13.39
C HIS A 141 -0.34 12.01 -11.97
N LYS A 142 -1.21 11.50 -11.08
CA LYS A 142 -0.86 11.33 -9.65
C LYS A 142 0.37 10.44 -9.42
N CYS A 143 0.53 9.36 -10.19
CA CYS A 143 1.68 8.45 -10.09
C CYS A 143 3.02 9.07 -10.51
N ARG A 144 3.02 10.28 -11.09
CA ARG A 144 4.25 11.04 -11.36
C ARG A 144 4.91 11.54 -10.07
N ARG A 145 4.13 11.72 -9.01
CA ARG A 145 4.60 12.19 -7.70
C ARG A 145 5.30 11.06 -6.95
N MET A 146 6.26 11.42 -6.11
CA MET A 146 6.85 10.50 -5.15
C MET A 146 5.76 10.04 -4.17
N HIS A 147 5.57 8.72 -4.08
CA HIS A 147 4.63 8.07 -3.19
C HIS A 147 5.15 6.66 -2.89
N GLY A 148 4.37 5.82 -2.20
CA GLY A 148 4.77 4.44 -2.00
C GLY A 148 3.60 3.55 -1.65
N HIS A 149 3.90 2.27 -1.55
CA HIS A 149 2.91 1.20 -1.39
C HIS A 149 3.43 0.13 -0.45
N SER A 150 2.49 -0.59 0.14
CA SER A 150 2.73 -1.90 0.73
C SER A 150 2.58 -2.96 -0.36
N PHE A 151 3.65 -3.17 -1.14
CA PHE A 151 3.65 -4.09 -2.28
C PHE A 151 3.49 -5.53 -1.82
N ARG A 152 2.77 -6.33 -2.61
CA ARG A 152 2.71 -7.79 -2.47
C ARG A 152 3.33 -8.45 -3.70
N VAL A 153 4.20 -9.43 -3.44
CA VAL A 153 4.78 -10.31 -4.45
C VAL A 153 4.25 -11.72 -4.24
N GLU A 154 3.89 -12.40 -5.32
CA GLU A 154 3.65 -13.84 -5.31
C GLU A 154 4.52 -14.49 -6.40
N VAL A 155 5.29 -15.52 -6.05
CA VAL A 155 6.16 -16.21 -6.99
C VAL A 155 5.76 -17.68 -7.07
N ALA A 156 5.31 -18.10 -8.25
CA ALA A 156 4.99 -19.47 -8.56
C ALA A 156 6.20 -20.18 -9.18
N ALA A 157 6.41 -21.44 -8.81
CA ALA A 157 7.42 -22.31 -9.39
C ALA A 157 7.03 -23.78 -9.19
N ASN A 158 7.53 -24.67 -10.05
CA ASN A 158 7.28 -26.11 -9.89
C ASN A 158 7.90 -26.67 -8.60
N ARG A 159 8.97 -26.04 -8.10
CA ARG A 159 9.72 -26.47 -6.91
C ARG A 159 9.87 -25.35 -5.89
N LEU A 160 8.78 -25.06 -5.15
CA LEU A 160 8.74 -23.98 -4.15
C LEU A 160 9.82 -24.09 -3.06
N ASN A 161 10.20 -25.31 -2.66
CA ASN A 161 11.26 -25.54 -1.68
C ASN A 161 12.63 -25.00 -2.13
N GLU A 162 12.90 -25.01 -3.43
CA GLU A 162 14.15 -24.51 -4.00
C GLU A 162 14.09 -23.00 -4.26
N LEU A 163 12.89 -22.47 -4.47
CA LEU A 163 12.65 -21.03 -4.62
C LEU A 163 12.79 -20.27 -3.31
N GLU A 164 12.25 -20.79 -2.20
CA GLU A 164 12.12 -20.07 -0.93
C GLU A 164 13.45 -19.47 -0.40
N PRO A 165 14.59 -20.18 -0.43
CA PRO A 165 15.88 -19.62 0.03
C PRO A 165 16.34 -18.38 -0.75
N HIS A 166 15.82 -18.18 -1.96
CA HIS A 166 16.20 -17.07 -2.84
C HIS A 166 15.36 -15.81 -2.66
N LEU A 167 14.16 -15.93 -2.09
CA LEU A 167 13.20 -14.83 -1.96
C LEU A 167 13.67 -13.76 -0.96
N ARG A 168 14.43 -14.14 0.06
CA ARG A 168 15.04 -13.19 1.01
C ARG A 168 15.87 -12.13 0.30
N ALA A 169 16.72 -12.54 -0.64
CA ALA A 169 17.59 -11.62 -1.36
C ALA A 169 16.80 -10.65 -2.26
N VAL A 170 15.67 -11.08 -2.80
CA VAL A 170 14.75 -10.21 -3.55
C VAL A 170 14.08 -9.21 -2.61
N TYR A 171 13.56 -9.68 -1.47
CA TYR A 171 12.98 -8.81 -0.45
C TYR A 171 13.98 -7.75 0.05
N ASP A 172 15.20 -8.15 0.42
CA ASP A 172 16.21 -7.22 0.94
C ASP A 172 16.65 -6.16 -0.09
N ALA A 173 16.53 -6.47 -1.38
CA ALA A 173 16.83 -5.54 -2.46
C ALA A 173 15.71 -4.51 -2.71
N LEU A 174 14.47 -4.82 -2.34
CA LEU A 174 13.30 -3.97 -2.58
C LEU A 174 12.85 -3.23 -1.31
N ASP A 175 12.77 -3.92 -0.16
CA ASP A 175 12.18 -3.39 1.06
C ASP A 175 12.90 -2.15 1.60
N ARG A 176 12.10 -1.17 2.05
CA ARG A 176 12.53 0.13 2.60
C ARG A 176 13.48 0.91 1.69
N ARG A 177 13.19 0.89 0.38
CA ARG A 177 13.92 1.65 -0.64
C ARG A 177 12.99 2.47 -1.53
N CYS A 178 13.60 3.37 -2.28
CA CYS A 178 13.01 3.97 -3.46
C CYS A 178 13.31 3.06 -4.65
N LEU A 179 12.27 2.49 -5.29
CA LEU A 179 12.45 1.53 -6.38
C LEU A 179 13.18 2.17 -7.58
N ASN A 180 12.97 3.46 -7.82
CA ASN A 180 13.60 4.19 -8.91
C ASN A 180 15.13 4.31 -8.77
N GLU A 181 15.69 4.04 -7.59
CA GLU A 181 17.14 4.02 -7.35
C GLU A 181 17.77 2.64 -7.59
N ILE A 182 16.96 1.63 -7.89
CA ILE A 182 17.40 0.26 -8.19
C ILE A 182 17.60 0.15 -9.70
N ALA A 183 18.79 -0.29 -10.12
CA ALA A 183 19.12 -0.49 -11.53
C ALA A 183 18.10 -1.42 -12.22
N GLY A 184 17.50 -0.94 -13.30
CA GLY A 184 16.44 -1.61 -14.06
C GLY A 184 15.02 -1.34 -13.57
N LEU A 185 14.84 -0.52 -12.52
CA LEU A 185 13.53 -0.09 -11.99
C LEU A 185 13.36 1.43 -12.04
N GLU A 186 14.07 2.13 -12.91
CA GLU A 186 13.96 3.58 -13.07
C GLU A 186 12.51 4.01 -13.40
N ASN A 187 11.75 3.15 -14.08
CA ASN A 187 10.30 3.25 -14.27
C ASN A 187 9.58 2.07 -13.58
N ALA A 188 9.45 2.13 -12.26
CA ALA A 188 8.99 1.04 -11.39
C ALA A 188 7.48 0.72 -11.44
N THR A 189 6.89 0.59 -12.62
CA THR A 189 5.52 0.04 -12.76
C THR A 189 5.46 -1.41 -12.28
N SER A 190 4.30 -1.90 -11.82
CA SER A 190 4.07 -3.32 -11.48
C SER A 190 4.66 -4.31 -12.51
N GLU A 191 4.54 -4.05 -13.80
CA GLU A 191 5.09 -4.87 -14.89
C GLU A 191 6.62 -4.96 -14.85
N GLN A 192 7.28 -3.82 -14.65
CA GLN A 192 8.75 -3.73 -14.62
C GLN A 192 9.29 -4.35 -13.33
N VAL A 193 8.60 -4.16 -12.20
CA VAL A 193 8.94 -4.83 -10.93
C VAL A 193 8.79 -6.34 -11.07
N ALA A 194 7.71 -6.84 -11.67
CA ALA A 194 7.51 -8.28 -11.90
C ALA A 194 8.60 -8.88 -12.79
N ARG A 195 8.94 -8.21 -13.89
CA ARG A 195 10.05 -8.62 -14.78
C ARG A 195 11.40 -8.59 -14.07
N TRP A 196 11.67 -7.57 -13.27
CA TRP A 196 12.92 -7.46 -12.53
C TRP A 196 13.09 -8.60 -11.53
N ILE A 197 12.05 -8.90 -10.74
CA ILE A 197 12.03 -10.03 -9.81
C ILE A 197 12.24 -11.35 -10.55
N TRP A 198 11.56 -11.54 -11.68
CA TRP A 198 11.77 -12.71 -12.54
C TRP A 198 13.24 -12.86 -12.94
N ASN A 199 13.86 -11.79 -13.44
CA ASN A 199 15.27 -11.81 -13.87
C ASN A 199 16.23 -12.12 -12.71
N CYS A 200 15.92 -11.71 -11.48
CA CYS A 200 16.71 -12.06 -10.30
C CYS A 200 16.64 -13.56 -9.95
N LEU A 201 15.52 -14.21 -10.27
CA LEU A 201 15.21 -15.58 -9.86
C LEU A 201 15.43 -16.61 -10.97
N ALA A 202 15.23 -16.25 -12.24
CA ALA A 202 15.33 -17.15 -13.38
C ALA A 202 16.68 -17.91 -13.48
N PRO A 203 17.85 -17.30 -13.18
CA PRO A 203 19.13 -18.01 -13.17
C PRO A 203 19.25 -19.08 -12.07
N ARG A 204 18.31 -19.14 -11.12
CA ARG A 204 18.39 -19.99 -9.92
C ARG A 204 17.66 -21.34 -10.08
N SER A 205 17.45 -21.77 -11.33
CA SER A 205 17.04 -23.13 -11.73
C SER A 205 15.73 -23.69 -11.14
N CYS A 206 14.78 -22.85 -10.71
CA CYS A 206 13.55 -23.32 -10.04
C CYS A 206 12.34 -23.60 -10.96
N GLU A 207 12.47 -23.51 -12.29
CA GLU A 207 11.33 -23.55 -13.24
C GLU A 207 10.20 -22.60 -12.76
N LEU A 208 10.46 -21.30 -12.88
CA LEU A 208 9.48 -20.27 -12.54
C LEU A 208 8.23 -20.42 -13.40
N GLY A 209 7.06 -20.37 -12.75
CA GLY A 209 5.77 -20.34 -13.42
C GLY A 209 5.28 -18.92 -13.66
N SER A 210 5.30 -18.09 -12.61
CA SER A 210 4.88 -16.69 -12.68
C SER A 210 5.47 -15.84 -11.55
N VAL A 211 5.59 -14.54 -11.80
CA VAL A 211 5.79 -13.51 -10.79
C VAL A 211 4.62 -12.55 -10.84
N THR A 212 3.91 -12.45 -9.72
CA THR A 212 2.80 -11.53 -9.53
C THR A 212 3.26 -10.36 -8.65
N VAL A 213 2.96 -9.13 -9.05
CA VAL A 213 3.18 -7.93 -8.25
C VAL A 213 1.85 -7.19 -8.10
N ALA A 214 1.52 -6.81 -6.88
CA ALA A 214 0.35 -5.99 -6.57
C ALA A 214 0.80 -4.75 -5.78
N GLU A 215 0.62 -3.57 -6.38
CA GLU A 215 0.80 -2.27 -5.70
C GLU A 215 -0.29 -2.05 -4.65
N THR A 216 -1.54 -2.41 -4.97
CA THR A 216 -2.68 -2.27 -4.06
C THR A 216 -3.38 -3.61 -3.82
N CYS A 217 -4.31 -3.65 -2.87
CA CYS A 217 -5.10 -4.86 -2.59
C CYS A 217 -6.06 -5.24 -3.73
N THR A 218 -6.35 -4.33 -4.66
CA THR A 218 -7.36 -4.48 -5.71
C THR A 218 -6.80 -4.63 -7.12
N ALA A 219 -5.48 -4.47 -7.33
CA ALA A 219 -4.84 -4.56 -8.63
C ALA A 219 -3.57 -5.40 -8.57
N ARG A 220 -3.30 -6.19 -9.62
CA ARG A 220 -2.07 -6.98 -9.76
C ARG A 220 -1.66 -7.15 -11.22
N CYS A 221 -0.35 -7.24 -11.44
CA CYS A 221 0.29 -7.68 -12.68
C CYS A 221 0.83 -9.09 -12.50
N VAL A 222 0.75 -9.94 -13.54
CA VAL A 222 1.37 -11.27 -13.55
C VAL A 222 2.28 -11.41 -14.77
N TYR A 223 3.55 -11.71 -14.54
CA TYR A 223 4.57 -11.95 -15.56
C TYR A 223 4.97 -13.43 -15.60
N ARG A 224 5.12 -13.99 -16.81
CA ARG A 224 5.39 -15.43 -17.05
C ARG A 224 6.68 -15.71 -17.84
N GLY A 225 7.53 -14.69 -18.02
CA GLY A 225 8.82 -14.87 -18.69
C GLY A 225 8.83 -14.68 -20.21
N GLU A 226 7.74 -14.18 -20.80
CA GLU A 226 7.62 -13.81 -22.22
C GLU A 226 7.49 -12.28 -22.41
#